data_AF-A0A957AI34-F1
#
_entry.id   AF-A0A957AI34-F1
#
_cell.length_a   1.000
_cell.length_b   1.000
_cell.length_c   1.000
_cell.angle_alpha   90.00
_cell.angle_beta   90.00
_cell.angle_gamma   90.00
#
_symmetry.space_group_name_H-M   'P 1'
#
loop_
_entity.id
_entity.type
_entity.pdbx_description
1 polymer ?
#
loop_
_entity_poly.entity_id
_entity_poly.type
_entity_poly.pdbx_seq_one_letter_code
_entity_poly.pdbx_strand_id
1 'polypeptide(L)'
;METVRHYVADSGNTTFGGFMHSDAVDYDPFTQSMRGTIRRANCQSIYNLVTGATGNDEEREVRDRLVASQNSYELVRMVFAAGKWEGLDDELPEGYLDPIARTIAQVLDQRDYPIYQLIRRYLPLLDYQNSPTLGNCIERLLTWRPDFVAGEIDLILSKKADILKRVASATLRDRTWMVSAAHVHPDTIAHVVAVDPHRASDLVALLHEVTYTVRICSGLRALFFDPLYTIVTEMVDPSPGITNAARVACRDSCLRLQGEFAAAKFAVEVFGDTAAKSTINRFILAKDAAINNFPATVPAPTAISAIAAAIGGVATDLAQLRQAILALPDTISASLTLPHFTQSNSDDLARGLASNLHAQGTLGLLAFDLKRQMIFALLDGFTVDDDEIAILRILETEKTRDQAELYQLAAAATWESLDTSMDGDEYDDLEDLLQQPTLGPSLDGPGF
;
A
#
# COMPACT_ATOMS: atom_id res chain seq x y z
N MET A 1 26.72 23.58 -11.03
CA MET A 1 28.14 23.40 -10.63
C MET A 1 28.43 23.89 -9.20
N GLU A 2 27.80 24.98 -8.74
CA GLU A 2 27.98 25.51 -7.38
C GLU A 2 27.33 24.61 -6.31
N THR A 3 26.15 24.07 -6.59
CA THR A 3 25.45 23.07 -5.77
C THR A 3 26.29 21.81 -5.55
N VAL A 4 26.94 21.31 -6.62
CA VAL A 4 27.87 20.16 -6.55
C VAL A 4 29.09 20.48 -5.67
N ARG A 5 29.58 21.73 -5.66
CA ARG A 5 30.66 22.13 -4.75
C ARG A 5 30.21 22.16 -3.29
N HIS A 6 28.98 22.58 -3.01
CA HIS A 6 28.42 22.56 -1.66
C HIS A 6 28.28 21.14 -1.13
N TYR A 7 27.71 20.21 -1.92
CA TYR A 7 27.63 18.79 -1.53
C TYR A 7 29.01 18.12 -1.32
N VAL A 8 30.00 18.46 -2.16
CA VAL A 8 31.39 17.98 -1.98
C VAL A 8 31.99 18.52 -0.69
N ALA A 9 31.81 19.80 -0.39
CA ALA A 9 32.32 20.43 0.83
C ALA A 9 31.63 19.91 2.10
N ASP A 10 30.30 19.74 2.07
CA ASP A 10 29.49 19.25 3.19
C ASP A 10 29.78 17.77 3.51
N SER A 11 30.26 17.00 2.52
CA SER A 11 30.77 15.63 2.71
C SER A 11 32.16 15.55 3.37
N GLY A 12 32.78 16.69 3.68
CA GLY A 12 34.15 16.76 4.22
C GLY A 12 35.26 16.55 3.19
N ASN A 13 34.94 16.45 1.90
CA ASN A 13 35.91 16.23 0.83
C ASN A 13 36.27 17.53 0.11
N THR A 14 37.55 17.70 -0.21
CA THR A 14 38.07 18.94 -0.85
C THR A 14 38.14 18.86 -2.38
N THR A 15 37.81 17.69 -2.95
CA THR A 15 37.78 17.47 -4.41
C THR A 15 36.60 16.58 -4.77
N PHE A 16 36.02 16.78 -5.96
CA PHE A 16 34.96 15.93 -6.50
C PHE A 16 35.42 14.47 -6.64
N GLY A 17 36.69 14.26 -6.99
CA GLY A 17 37.32 12.93 -6.97
C GLY A 17 37.35 12.32 -5.57
N GLY A 18 37.71 13.08 -4.53
CA GLY A 18 37.70 12.61 -3.14
C GLY A 18 36.29 12.24 -2.65
N PHE A 19 35.27 13.05 -3.01
CA PHE A 19 33.87 12.75 -2.71
C PHE A 19 33.42 11.40 -3.30
N MET A 20 33.69 11.17 -4.59
CA MET A 20 33.33 9.92 -5.29
C MET A 20 34.03 8.66 -4.75
N HIS A 21 35.07 8.82 -3.93
CA HIS A 21 35.85 7.72 -3.32
C HIS A 21 35.73 7.69 -1.79
N SER A 22 34.87 8.52 -1.20
CA SER A 22 34.66 8.57 0.25
C SER A 22 33.53 7.64 0.66
N ASP A 23 33.54 7.18 1.91
CA ASP A 23 32.49 6.33 2.50
C ASP A 23 31.10 7.00 2.55
N ALA A 24 31.00 8.29 2.20
CA ALA A 24 29.74 9.04 2.07
C ALA A 24 29.07 8.88 0.70
N VAL A 25 29.80 8.36 -0.30
CA VAL A 25 29.24 7.83 -1.55
C VAL A 25 29.35 6.33 -1.38
N ASP A 26 28.23 5.59 -1.30
CA ASP A 26 28.21 4.11 -1.25
C ASP A 26 28.84 3.50 -2.53
N TYR A 27 30.15 3.61 -2.62
CA TYR A 27 31.03 3.02 -3.60
C TYR A 27 31.63 1.78 -2.96
N ASP A 28 30.83 0.72 -2.89
CA ASP A 28 31.33 -0.62 -2.58
C ASP A 28 32.46 -0.96 -3.59
N PRO A 29 33.67 -1.36 -3.15
CA PRO A 29 34.79 -1.62 -4.05
C PRO A 29 34.46 -2.76 -5.02
N PHE A 30 35.11 -2.77 -6.19
CA PHE A 30 35.02 -3.77 -7.26
C PHE A 30 34.31 -5.09 -6.91
N THR A 31 32.98 -5.13 -7.08
CA THR A 31 32.26 -6.39 -7.06
C THR A 31 32.67 -7.20 -8.29
N GLN A 32 33.22 -8.41 -8.11
CA GLN A 32 33.57 -9.34 -9.20
C GLN A 32 32.34 -9.87 -9.98
N SER A 33 31.15 -9.34 -9.73
CA SER A 33 29.92 -9.79 -10.37
C SER A 33 29.61 -8.95 -11.61
N MET A 34 29.41 -9.63 -12.74
CA MET A 34 28.95 -9.04 -14.01
C MET A 34 27.69 -8.18 -13.85
N ARG A 35 26.82 -8.54 -12.89
CA ARG A 35 25.60 -7.79 -12.54
C ARG A 35 25.92 -6.41 -11.96
N GLY A 36 26.93 -6.29 -11.11
CA GLY A 36 27.36 -5.00 -10.56
C GLY A 36 27.93 -4.07 -11.63
N THR A 37 28.70 -4.62 -12.57
CA THR A 37 29.26 -3.87 -13.71
C THR A 37 28.17 -3.35 -14.66
N ILE A 38 27.17 -4.18 -15.00
CA ILE A 38 26.05 -3.78 -15.87
C ILE A 38 25.27 -2.62 -15.26
N ARG A 39 24.98 -2.66 -13.95
CA ARG A 39 24.26 -1.57 -13.26
C ARG A 39 25.02 -0.25 -13.33
N ARG A 40 26.34 -0.26 -13.09
CA ARG A 40 27.19 0.94 -13.19
C ARG A 40 27.21 1.47 -14.62
N ALA A 41 27.33 0.58 -15.61
CA ALA A 41 27.30 0.95 -17.02
C ALA A 41 25.96 1.61 -17.41
N ASN A 42 24.84 1.08 -16.92
CA ASN A 42 23.51 1.67 -17.15
C ASN A 42 23.38 3.06 -16.52
N CYS A 43 23.81 3.24 -15.26
CA CYS A 43 23.79 4.55 -14.60
C CYS A 43 24.69 5.56 -15.30
N GLN A 44 25.92 5.16 -15.69
CA GLN A 44 26.83 6.02 -16.45
C GLN A 44 26.26 6.38 -17.82
N SER A 45 25.55 5.44 -18.46
CA SER A 45 24.87 5.70 -19.74
C SER A 45 23.81 6.76 -19.58
N ILE A 46 22.95 6.68 -18.55
CA ILE A 46 21.94 7.71 -18.27
C ILE A 46 22.61 9.06 -18.04
N TYR A 47 23.61 9.12 -17.16
CA TYR A 47 24.35 10.35 -16.90
C TYR A 47 24.93 10.96 -18.20
N ASN A 48 25.53 10.15 -19.06
CA ASN A 48 26.08 10.63 -20.32
C ASN A 48 25.01 11.13 -21.30
N LEU A 49 23.81 10.55 -21.27
CA LEU A 49 22.68 10.96 -22.12
C LEU A 49 22.09 12.30 -21.65
N VAL A 50 21.96 12.50 -20.34
CA VAL A 50 21.31 13.69 -19.73
C VAL A 50 22.27 14.86 -19.42
N THR A 51 23.56 14.74 -19.73
CA THR A 51 24.55 15.80 -19.43
C THR A 51 24.82 16.76 -20.59
N GLY A 52 24.11 16.60 -21.70
CA GLY A 52 24.13 17.50 -22.85
C GLY A 52 22.73 17.63 -23.44
N ALA A 53 22.58 18.39 -24.52
CA ALA A 53 21.28 18.51 -25.20
C ALA A 53 20.78 17.12 -25.62
N THR A 54 19.67 16.68 -25.03
CA THR A 54 18.97 15.46 -25.36
C THR A 54 18.16 15.69 -26.64
N GLY A 55 18.27 14.77 -27.58
CA GLY A 55 17.39 14.71 -28.75
C GLY A 55 16.35 13.61 -28.57
N ASN A 56 15.35 13.57 -29.46
CA ASN A 56 14.24 12.61 -29.40
C ASN A 56 14.68 11.13 -29.28
N ASP A 57 15.85 10.75 -29.81
CA ASP A 57 16.36 9.39 -29.74
C ASP A 57 17.05 9.12 -28.38
N GLU A 58 17.80 10.10 -27.84
CA GLU A 58 18.40 10.05 -26.51
C GLU A 58 17.33 10.02 -25.41
N GLU A 59 16.31 10.86 -25.48
CA GLU A 59 15.17 10.89 -24.55
C GLU A 59 14.46 9.53 -24.51
N ARG A 60 14.25 8.94 -25.69
CA ARG A 60 13.65 7.60 -25.81
C ARG A 60 14.53 6.54 -25.18
N GLU A 61 15.84 6.63 -25.35
CA GLU A 61 16.80 5.70 -24.74
C GLU A 61 16.81 5.82 -23.21
N VAL A 62 16.77 7.04 -22.66
CA VAL A 62 16.66 7.28 -21.21
C VAL A 62 15.39 6.62 -20.66
N ARG A 63 14.24 6.91 -21.27
CA ARG A 63 12.95 6.28 -20.91
C ARG A 63 13.04 4.76 -20.95
N ASP A 64 13.50 4.19 -22.06
CA ASP A 64 13.53 2.73 -22.26
C ASP A 64 14.43 2.03 -21.25
N ARG A 65 15.56 2.64 -20.87
CA ARG A 65 16.47 2.11 -19.84
C ARG A 65 15.86 2.16 -18.45
N LEU A 66 15.23 3.26 -18.08
CA LEU A 66 14.54 3.38 -16.79
C LEU A 66 13.37 2.39 -16.69
N VAL A 67 12.53 2.33 -17.73
CA VAL A 67 11.35 1.44 -17.78
C VAL A 67 11.76 -0.04 -17.79
N ALA A 68 12.89 -0.41 -18.40
CA ALA A 68 13.38 -1.78 -18.42
C ALA A 68 13.96 -2.26 -17.08
N SER A 69 14.16 -1.36 -16.10
CA SER A 69 14.75 -1.75 -14.82
C SER A 69 13.80 -2.61 -14.00
N GLN A 70 14.29 -3.77 -13.56
CA GLN A 70 13.58 -4.67 -12.63
C GLN A 70 14.15 -4.60 -11.21
N ASN A 71 15.08 -3.68 -10.96
CA ASN A 71 15.83 -3.61 -9.72
C ASN A 71 15.71 -2.23 -9.11
N SER A 72 15.15 -2.15 -7.91
CA SER A 72 14.94 -0.87 -7.21
C SER A 72 16.23 -0.09 -7.00
N TYR A 73 17.33 -0.77 -6.67
CA TYR A 73 18.61 -0.10 -6.45
C TYR A 73 19.20 0.49 -7.73
N GLU A 74 19.12 -0.26 -8.84
CA GLU A 74 19.55 0.23 -10.15
C GLU A 74 18.68 1.38 -10.63
N LEU A 75 17.35 1.26 -10.54
CA LEU A 75 16.43 2.30 -10.96
C LEU A 75 16.62 3.59 -10.18
N VAL A 76 16.68 3.51 -8.84
CA VAL A 76 16.91 4.69 -7.99
C VAL A 76 18.23 5.37 -8.37
N ARG A 77 19.31 4.60 -8.58
CA ARG A 77 20.59 5.16 -9.02
C ARG A 77 20.52 5.81 -10.40
N MET A 78 19.75 5.26 -11.33
CA MET A 78 19.55 5.87 -12.65
C MET A 78 18.77 7.20 -12.54
N VAL A 79 17.76 7.27 -11.67
CA VAL A 79 17.05 8.53 -11.37
C VAL A 79 18.01 9.57 -10.77
N PHE A 80 18.88 9.17 -9.83
CA PHE A 80 19.93 10.07 -9.32
C PHE A 80 20.91 10.51 -10.42
N ALA A 81 21.29 9.62 -11.32
CA ALA A 81 22.20 9.92 -12.42
C ALA A 81 21.58 10.89 -13.44
N ALA A 82 20.26 10.92 -13.55
CA ALA A 82 19.50 11.85 -14.38
C ALA A 82 19.31 13.23 -13.73
N GLY A 83 19.85 13.49 -12.55
CA GLY A 83 19.59 14.75 -11.84
C GLY A 83 18.30 14.74 -11.02
N LYS A 84 17.80 13.55 -10.62
CA LYS A 84 16.55 13.33 -9.87
C LYS A 84 15.31 13.51 -10.75
N TRP A 85 14.14 13.76 -10.13
CA TRP A 85 12.89 13.97 -10.87
C TRP A 85 12.92 15.26 -11.72
N GLU A 86 13.35 16.38 -11.13
CA GLU A 86 13.60 17.67 -11.82
C GLU A 86 14.43 17.47 -13.10
N GLY A 87 15.59 16.80 -13.01
CA GLY A 87 16.41 16.55 -14.20
C GLY A 87 15.82 15.54 -15.20
N LEU A 88 14.81 14.74 -14.81
CA LEU A 88 14.05 13.92 -15.75
C LEU A 88 12.95 14.74 -16.44
N ASP A 89 12.32 15.65 -15.71
CA ASP A 89 11.30 16.56 -16.21
C ASP A 89 11.88 17.56 -17.21
N ASP A 90 13.00 18.20 -16.85
CA ASP A 90 13.73 19.12 -17.74
C ASP A 90 14.17 18.49 -19.08
N GLU A 91 14.51 17.19 -19.05
CA GLU A 91 15.17 16.50 -20.17
C GLU A 91 14.25 15.57 -20.95
N LEU A 92 13.05 15.25 -20.45
CA LEU A 92 12.16 14.28 -21.09
C LEU A 92 10.77 14.87 -21.34
N PRO A 93 10.12 14.52 -22.46
CA PRO A 93 8.71 14.81 -22.66
C PRO A 93 7.86 14.23 -21.51
N GLU A 94 6.82 14.95 -21.12
CA GLU A 94 5.97 14.67 -19.95
C GLU A 94 5.35 13.27 -20.04
N GLY A 95 4.93 12.85 -21.24
CA GLY A 95 4.40 11.52 -21.50
C GLY A 95 5.39 10.37 -21.26
N TYR A 96 6.70 10.65 -21.12
CA TYR A 96 7.71 9.65 -20.76
C TYR A 96 7.90 9.49 -19.25
N LEU A 97 7.48 10.47 -18.44
CA LEU A 97 7.60 10.40 -16.98
C LEU A 97 6.58 9.44 -16.36
N ASP A 98 5.39 9.31 -16.93
CA ASP A 98 4.36 8.35 -16.50
C ASP A 98 4.84 6.88 -16.46
N PRO A 99 5.38 6.30 -17.56
CA PRO A 99 5.88 4.94 -17.50
C PRO A 99 7.08 4.80 -16.56
N ILE A 100 7.91 5.82 -16.38
CA ILE A 100 9.02 5.82 -15.41
C ILE A 100 8.46 5.75 -13.99
N ALA A 101 7.50 6.60 -13.62
CA ALA A 101 6.84 6.58 -12.31
C ALA A 101 6.15 5.23 -12.02
N ARG A 102 5.49 4.62 -13.02
CA ARG A 102 4.92 3.26 -12.88
C ARG A 102 5.99 2.23 -12.55
N THR A 103 7.15 2.29 -13.22
CA THR A 103 8.27 1.39 -12.95
C THR A 103 8.87 1.65 -11.56
N ILE A 104 9.01 2.93 -11.14
CA ILE A 104 9.44 3.30 -9.79
C ILE A 104 8.51 2.68 -8.74
N ALA A 105 7.20 2.87 -8.88
CA ALA A 105 6.23 2.27 -7.97
C ALA A 105 6.35 0.74 -7.91
N GLN A 106 6.52 0.08 -9.06
CA GLN A 106 6.66 -1.38 -9.12
C GLN A 106 7.92 -1.87 -8.39
N VAL A 107 9.06 -1.24 -8.58
CA VAL A 107 10.29 -1.69 -7.92
C VAL A 107 10.30 -1.34 -6.42
N LEU A 108 9.66 -0.24 -6.02
CA LEU A 108 9.45 0.11 -4.61
C LEU A 108 8.56 -0.93 -3.93
N ASP A 109 7.45 -1.34 -4.55
CA ASP A 109 6.61 -2.43 -4.05
C ASP A 109 7.42 -3.72 -3.88
N GLN A 110 8.27 -4.07 -4.84
CA GLN A 110 9.12 -5.26 -4.73
C GLN A 110 10.17 -5.18 -3.62
N ARG A 111 10.63 -3.98 -3.27
CA ARG A 111 11.65 -3.74 -2.25
C ARG A 111 11.05 -3.70 -0.85
N ASP A 112 9.98 -2.92 -0.71
CA ASP A 112 9.45 -2.49 0.59
C ASP A 112 8.34 -3.40 1.11
N TYR A 113 7.81 -4.30 0.27
CA TYR A 113 6.78 -5.23 0.72
C TYR A 113 7.37 -6.35 1.59
N PRO A 114 7.01 -6.43 2.88
CA PRO A 114 7.64 -7.34 3.82
C PRO A 114 7.46 -8.81 3.43
N ILE A 115 6.35 -9.17 2.77
CA ILE A 115 6.10 -10.55 2.35
C ILE A 115 7.05 -10.96 1.22
N TYR A 116 7.37 -10.07 0.28
CA TYR A 116 8.39 -10.36 -0.73
C TYR A 116 9.78 -10.52 -0.11
N GLN A 117 10.09 -9.79 0.97
CA GLN A 117 11.33 -10.01 1.72
C GLN A 117 11.36 -11.40 2.38
N LEU A 118 10.25 -11.86 2.96
CA LEU A 118 10.13 -13.21 3.53
C LEU A 118 10.25 -14.29 2.44
N ILE A 119 9.59 -14.11 1.29
CA ILE A 119 9.69 -15.02 0.14
C ILE A 119 11.15 -15.13 -0.31
N ARG A 120 11.87 -14.02 -0.47
CA ARG A 120 13.30 -14.05 -0.85
C ARG A 120 14.17 -14.74 0.20
N ARG A 121 13.84 -14.58 1.48
CA ARG A 121 14.59 -15.20 2.61
C ARG A 121 14.40 -16.72 2.66
N TYR A 122 13.15 -17.19 2.57
CA TYR A 122 12.82 -18.61 2.82
C TYR A 122 12.66 -19.46 1.57
N LEU A 123 12.36 -18.83 0.43
CA LEU A 123 12.08 -19.49 -0.85
C LEU A 123 13.04 -19.04 -1.98
N PRO A 124 14.37 -18.92 -1.75
CA PRO A 124 15.30 -18.30 -2.71
C PRO A 124 15.48 -19.08 -4.02
N LEU A 125 15.03 -20.35 -4.09
CA LEU A 125 15.24 -21.27 -5.22
C LEU A 125 13.94 -21.71 -5.89
N LEU A 126 12.79 -21.11 -5.57
CA LEU A 126 11.52 -21.54 -6.16
C LEU A 126 11.26 -20.94 -7.55
N ASP A 127 10.67 -21.77 -8.39
CA ASP A 127 10.15 -21.43 -9.70
C ASP A 127 9.08 -20.34 -9.58
N TYR A 128 9.39 -19.14 -10.09
CA TYR A 128 8.48 -17.99 -10.07
C TYR A 128 7.16 -18.26 -10.81
N GLN A 129 7.05 -19.35 -11.59
CA GLN A 129 5.81 -19.76 -12.23
C GLN A 129 4.67 -20.05 -11.24
N ASN A 130 4.97 -20.43 -9.99
CA ASN A 130 3.95 -20.81 -9.00
C ASN A 130 3.47 -19.68 -8.08
N SER A 131 3.94 -18.43 -8.24
CA SER A 131 3.53 -17.27 -7.44
C SER A 131 3.55 -17.52 -5.91
N PRO A 132 4.74 -17.59 -5.28
CA PRO A 132 4.88 -17.97 -3.87
C PRO A 132 4.12 -17.04 -2.91
N THR A 133 3.62 -17.64 -1.82
CA THR A 133 2.79 -16.95 -0.83
C THR A 133 3.42 -16.93 0.57
N LEU A 134 2.88 -16.10 1.47
CA LEU A 134 3.21 -16.11 2.90
C LEU A 134 2.98 -17.50 3.50
N GLY A 135 1.88 -18.17 3.12
CA GLY A 135 1.61 -19.54 3.55
C GLY A 135 2.75 -20.51 3.19
N ASN A 136 3.25 -20.45 1.94
CA ASN A 136 4.37 -21.29 1.52
C ASN A 136 5.67 -20.99 2.27
N CYS A 137 5.90 -19.72 2.66
CA CYS A 137 7.05 -19.36 3.49
C CYS A 137 6.98 -20.04 4.86
N ILE A 138 5.82 -20.02 5.50
CA ILE A 138 5.61 -20.68 6.80
C ILE A 138 5.75 -22.18 6.68
N GLU A 139 5.11 -22.81 5.69
CA GLU A 139 5.24 -24.26 5.45
C GLU A 139 6.70 -24.66 5.26
N ARG A 140 7.45 -23.89 4.45
CA ARG A 140 8.87 -24.15 4.26
C ARG A 140 9.66 -24.00 5.55
N LEU A 141 9.42 -22.94 6.32
CA LEU A 141 10.10 -22.70 7.58
C LEU A 141 9.88 -23.87 8.56
N LEU A 142 8.67 -24.41 8.64
CA LEU A 142 8.35 -25.55 9.52
C LEU A 142 9.05 -26.85 9.13
N THR A 143 9.60 -26.96 7.91
CA THR A 143 10.44 -28.11 7.52
C THR A 143 11.88 -28.03 8.02
N TRP A 144 12.30 -26.88 8.56
CA TRP A 144 13.67 -26.69 9.04
C TRP A 144 13.88 -27.36 10.40
N ARG A 145 15.15 -27.44 10.81
CA ARG A 145 15.49 -27.96 12.15
C ARG A 145 14.85 -27.09 13.23
N PRO A 146 14.22 -27.67 14.27
CA PRO A 146 13.51 -26.92 15.31
C PRO A 146 14.33 -25.80 15.97
N ASP A 147 15.64 -26.03 16.15
CA ASP A 147 16.57 -25.06 16.75
C ASP A 147 16.64 -23.73 15.98
N PHE A 148 16.37 -23.73 14.67
CA PHE A 148 16.35 -22.53 13.84
C PHE A 148 14.96 -21.90 13.74
N VAL A 149 13.90 -22.70 13.88
CA VAL A 149 12.52 -22.26 13.65
C VAL A 149 12.09 -21.19 14.65
N ALA A 150 12.47 -21.32 15.93
CA ALA A 150 12.04 -20.38 16.97
C ALA A 150 12.47 -18.93 16.69
N GLY A 151 13.74 -18.69 16.34
CA GLY A 151 14.25 -17.36 16.05
C GLY A 151 13.62 -16.73 14.80
N GLU A 152 13.33 -17.53 13.78
CA GLU A 152 12.67 -17.05 12.56
C GLU A 152 11.19 -16.72 12.80
N ILE A 153 10.49 -17.47 13.67
CA ILE A 153 9.12 -17.12 14.09
C ILE A 153 9.12 -15.80 14.86
N ASP A 154 10.04 -15.61 15.80
CA ASP A 154 10.16 -14.35 16.54
C ASP A 154 10.44 -13.17 15.60
N LEU A 155 11.30 -13.37 14.59
CA LEU A 155 11.54 -12.36 13.55
C LEU A 155 10.26 -12.02 12.77
N ILE A 156 9.49 -13.01 12.32
CA ILE A 156 8.24 -12.78 11.59
C ILE A 156 7.23 -12.03 12.47
N LEU A 157 7.06 -12.46 13.72
CA LEU A 157 6.14 -11.85 14.67
C LEU A 157 6.55 -10.41 15.04
N SER A 158 7.86 -10.12 15.10
CA SER A 158 8.36 -8.75 15.32
C SER A 158 7.94 -7.79 14.19
N LYS A 159 7.74 -8.30 12.97
CA LYS A 159 7.29 -7.54 11.80
C LYS A 159 5.76 -7.51 11.62
N LYS A 160 4.99 -8.08 12.55
CA LYS A 160 3.52 -8.20 12.45
C LYS A 160 2.85 -6.89 12.06
N ALA A 161 3.16 -5.78 12.74
CA ALA A 161 2.54 -4.48 12.48
C ALA A 161 2.80 -3.98 11.05
N ASP A 162 4.05 -4.11 10.58
CA ASP A 162 4.43 -3.69 9.22
C ASP A 162 3.81 -4.60 8.16
N ILE A 163 3.78 -5.92 8.37
CA ILE A 163 3.08 -6.87 7.49
C ILE A 163 1.62 -6.46 7.33
N LEU A 164 0.89 -6.26 8.43
CA LEU A 164 -0.53 -5.93 8.38
C LEU A 164 -0.78 -4.55 7.75
N LYS A 165 0.06 -3.55 8.04
CA LYS A 165 -0.01 -2.21 7.41
C LYS A 165 0.18 -2.33 5.89
N ARG A 166 1.23 -3.02 5.45
CA ARG A 166 1.59 -3.14 4.03
C ARG A 166 0.62 -4.02 3.25
N VAL A 167 0.07 -5.07 3.87
CA VAL A 167 -1.02 -5.87 3.28
C VAL A 167 -2.26 -5.00 3.08
N ALA A 168 -2.67 -4.22 4.10
CA ALA A 168 -3.80 -3.31 3.97
C ALA A 168 -3.60 -2.31 2.83
N SER A 169 -2.43 -1.67 2.77
CA SER A 169 -2.05 -0.75 1.69
C SER A 169 -2.13 -1.42 0.32
N ALA A 170 -1.46 -2.56 0.14
CA ALA A 170 -1.45 -3.29 -1.12
C ALA A 170 -2.85 -3.71 -1.60
N THR A 171 -3.73 -4.10 -0.67
CA THR A 171 -5.12 -4.43 -0.97
C THR A 171 -5.93 -3.19 -1.36
N LEU A 172 -5.80 -2.07 -0.64
CA LEU A 172 -6.48 -0.81 -0.95
C LEU A 172 -6.02 -0.18 -2.27
N ARG A 173 -4.80 -0.51 -2.71
CA ARG A 173 -4.17 -0.11 -3.98
C ARG A 173 -4.44 -1.06 -5.16
N ASP A 174 -5.23 -2.11 -4.96
CA ASP A 174 -5.49 -3.17 -5.95
C ASP A 174 -4.23 -3.82 -6.55
N ARG A 175 -3.16 -3.98 -5.74
CA ARG A 175 -1.92 -4.61 -6.18
C ARG A 175 -2.07 -6.13 -6.14
N THR A 176 -2.78 -6.68 -7.12
CA THR A 176 -3.16 -8.10 -7.22
C THR A 176 -2.04 -9.08 -6.92
N TRP A 177 -0.82 -8.86 -7.45
CA TRP A 177 0.34 -9.71 -7.20
C TRP A 177 0.82 -9.69 -5.75
N MET A 178 0.74 -8.54 -5.08
CA MET A 178 1.11 -8.41 -3.66
C MET A 178 0.04 -9.04 -2.77
N VAL A 179 -1.23 -8.82 -3.10
CA VAL A 179 -2.38 -9.44 -2.41
C VAL A 179 -2.31 -10.97 -2.53
N SER A 180 -2.00 -11.50 -3.71
CA SER A 180 -1.78 -12.93 -3.93
C SER A 180 -0.60 -13.46 -3.11
N ALA A 181 0.51 -12.72 -3.04
CA ALA A 181 1.64 -13.11 -2.21
C ALA A 181 1.30 -13.14 -0.71
N ALA A 182 0.34 -12.32 -0.24
CA ALA A 182 -0.14 -12.35 1.14
C ALA A 182 -1.03 -13.54 1.49
N HIS A 183 -1.43 -14.34 0.51
CA HIS A 183 -2.38 -15.42 0.71
C HIS A 183 -1.88 -16.45 1.75
N VAL A 184 -2.82 -16.94 2.56
CA VAL A 184 -2.61 -18.00 3.54
C VAL A 184 -3.69 -19.05 3.33
N HIS A 185 -3.28 -20.28 2.99
CA HIS A 185 -4.20 -21.38 2.82
C HIS A 185 -4.66 -21.91 4.19
N PRO A 186 -5.93 -22.36 4.36
CA PRO A 186 -6.40 -22.97 5.60
C PRO A 186 -5.53 -24.15 6.07
N ASP A 187 -5.00 -24.94 5.13
CA ASP A 187 -4.11 -26.07 5.44
C ASP A 187 -2.80 -25.62 6.08
N THR A 188 -2.27 -24.44 5.73
CA THR A 188 -1.08 -23.88 6.38
C THR A 188 -1.36 -23.63 7.86
N ILE A 189 -2.53 -23.08 8.20
CA ILE A 189 -2.94 -22.83 9.58
C ILE A 189 -3.11 -24.16 10.33
N ALA A 190 -3.79 -25.14 9.72
CA ALA A 190 -3.94 -26.47 10.29
C ALA A 190 -2.58 -27.15 10.55
N HIS A 191 -1.61 -26.97 9.65
CA HIS A 191 -0.26 -27.50 9.81
C HIS A 191 0.50 -26.83 10.95
N VAL A 192 0.41 -25.50 11.11
CA VAL A 192 1.00 -24.79 12.27
C VAL A 192 0.42 -25.33 13.58
N VAL A 193 -0.90 -25.52 13.65
CA VAL A 193 -1.57 -26.08 14.84
C VAL A 193 -1.11 -27.52 15.12
N ALA A 194 -0.91 -28.33 14.07
CA ALA A 194 -0.51 -29.72 14.22
C ALA A 194 0.96 -29.89 14.65
N VAL A 195 1.86 -29.03 14.14
CA VAL A 195 3.29 -29.05 14.48
C VAL A 195 3.54 -28.41 15.86
N ASP A 196 2.71 -27.45 16.25
CA ASP A 196 2.82 -26.68 17.49
C ASP A 196 4.22 -26.08 17.72
N PRO A 197 4.73 -25.24 16.78
CA PRO A 197 6.04 -24.63 16.93
C PRO A 197 6.06 -23.58 18.05
N HIS A 198 7.27 -23.08 18.36
CA HIS A 198 7.44 -21.92 19.25
C HIS A 198 6.47 -20.80 18.88
N ARG A 199 5.67 -20.33 19.85
CA ARG A 199 4.64 -19.28 19.68
C ARG A 199 3.61 -19.57 18.59
N ALA A 200 3.22 -20.85 18.41
CA ALA A 200 2.19 -21.27 17.45
C ALA A 200 0.91 -20.43 17.53
N SER A 201 0.43 -20.10 18.73
CA SER A 201 -0.80 -19.30 18.91
C SER A 201 -0.69 -17.90 18.30
N ASP A 202 0.44 -17.23 18.48
CA ASP A 202 0.68 -15.88 17.96
C ASP A 202 0.83 -15.91 16.43
N LEU A 203 1.49 -16.96 15.91
CA LEU A 203 1.64 -17.17 14.48
C LEU A 203 0.28 -17.45 13.82
N VAL A 204 -0.55 -18.32 14.40
CA VAL A 204 -1.91 -18.59 13.94
C VAL A 204 -2.76 -17.31 13.95
N ALA A 205 -2.65 -16.50 15.00
CA ALA A 205 -3.33 -15.21 15.07
C ALA A 205 -2.90 -14.27 13.93
N LEU A 206 -1.59 -14.11 13.68
CA LEU A 206 -1.07 -13.33 12.55
C LEU A 206 -1.62 -13.83 11.21
N LEU A 207 -1.62 -15.14 10.98
CA LEU A 207 -2.08 -15.73 9.72
C LEU A 207 -3.58 -15.49 9.46
N HIS A 208 -4.40 -15.59 10.50
CA HIS A 208 -5.81 -15.19 10.41
C HIS A 208 -5.96 -13.68 10.19
N GLU A 209 -5.23 -12.84 10.92
CA GLU A 209 -5.28 -11.38 10.78
C GLU A 209 -4.88 -10.92 9.36
N VAL A 210 -3.88 -11.55 8.72
CA VAL A 210 -3.54 -11.28 7.32
C VAL A 210 -4.73 -11.58 6.40
N THR A 211 -5.34 -12.76 6.57
CA THR A 211 -6.53 -13.16 5.79
C THR A 211 -7.69 -12.17 5.98
N TYR A 212 -7.99 -11.79 7.22
CA TYR A 212 -9.05 -10.82 7.52
C TYR A 212 -8.73 -9.43 6.99
N THR A 213 -7.47 -9.01 7.05
CA THR A 213 -7.02 -7.73 6.49
C THR A 213 -7.29 -7.66 4.99
N VAL A 214 -6.91 -8.69 4.22
CA VAL A 214 -7.19 -8.75 2.77
C VAL A 214 -8.68 -8.69 2.49
N ARG A 215 -9.49 -9.48 3.21
CA ARG A 215 -10.96 -9.52 2.99
C ARG A 215 -11.62 -8.19 3.29
N ILE A 216 -11.28 -7.57 4.43
CA ILE A 216 -11.82 -6.28 4.85
C ILE A 216 -11.40 -5.18 3.85
N CYS A 217 -10.10 -5.06 3.58
CA CYS A 217 -9.60 -4.01 2.67
C CYS A 217 -10.11 -4.19 1.24
N SER A 218 -10.35 -5.42 0.77
CA SER A 218 -10.94 -5.67 -0.55
C SER A 218 -12.38 -5.15 -0.62
N GLY A 219 -13.18 -5.39 0.42
CA GLY A 219 -14.54 -4.85 0.53
C GLY A 219 -14.55 -3.33 0.63
N LEU A 220 -13.63 -2.74 1.41
CA LEU A 220 -13.51 -1.28 1.53
C LEU A 220 -13.07 -0.61 0.23
N ARG A 221 -12.11 -1.18 -0.48
CA ARG A 221 -11.65 -0.66 -1.78
C ARG A 221 -12.80 -0.57 -2.78
N ALA A 222 -13.58 -1.64 -2.90
CA ALA A 222 -14.70 -1.71 -3.83
C ALA A 222 -15.99 -1.05 -3.30
N LEU A 223 -15.97 -0.54 -2.06
CA LEU A 223 -17.16 -0.14 -1.31
C LEU A 223 -18.28 -1.19 -1.38
N PHE A 224 -17.89 -2.46 -1.27
CA PHE A 224 -18.76 -3.62 -1.36
C PHE A 224 -18.97 -4.22 0.04
N PHE A 225 -20.13 -3.94 0.62
CA PHE A 225 -20.40 -4.21 2.04
C PHE A 225 -21.00 -5.59 2.33
N ASP A 226 -21.51 -6.30 1.32
CA ASP A 226 -22.06 -7.65 1.51
C ASP A 226 -20.99 -8.65 2.04
N PRO A 227 -19.78 -8.75 1.44
CA PRO A 227 -18.71 -9.57 2.01
C PRO A 227 -18.27 -9.10 3.41
N LEU A 228 -18.39 -7.79 3.69
CA LEU A 228 -18.02 -7.24 5.00
C LEU A 228 -19.04 -7.63 6.08
N TYR A 229 -20.32 -7.75 5.76
CA TYR A 229 -21.31 -8.30 6.70
C TYR A 229 -21.00 -9.77 7.03
N THR A 230 -20.45 -10.54 6.09
CA THR A 230 -19.98 -11.90 6.39
C THR A 230 -18.88 -11.87 7.46
N ILE A 231 -17.91 -10.94 7.37
CA ILE A 231 -16.88 -10.73 8.41
C ILE A 231 -17.49 -10.46 9.79
N VAL A 232 -18.51 -9.60 9.85
CA VAL A 232 -19.23 -9.29 11.09
C VAL A 232 -19.89 -10.53 11.68
N THR A 233 -20.53 -11.37 10.85
CA THR A 233 -21.16 -12.61 11.34
C THR A 233 -20.15 -13.66 11.81
N GLU A 234 -18.95 -13.71 11.21
CA GLU A 234 -17.90 -14.65 11.62
C GLU A 234 -17.44 -14.40 13.06
N MET A 235 -17.50 -13.16 13.58
CA MET A 235 -17.16 -12.86 14.98
C MET A 235 -18.03 -13.61 16.00
N VAL A 236 -19.25 -14.01 15.62
CA VAL A 236 -20.24 -14.66 16.48
C VAL A 236 -20.62 -16.06 16.01
N ASP A 237 -19.96 -16.59 14.98
CA ASP A 237 -20.31 -17.87 14.36
C ASP A 237 -19.89 -19.05 15.26
N PRO A 238 -20.83 -19.93 15.69
CA PRO A 238 -20.53 -21.12 16.48
C PRO A 238 -20.09 -22.33 15.64
N SER A 239 -20.01 -22.19 14.31
CA SER A 239 -19.72 -23.31 13.42
C SER A 239 -18.35 -23.91 13.69
N PRO A 240 -18.22 -25.25 13.67
CA PRO A 240 -16.95 -25.93 13.96
C PRO A 240 -15.82 -25.59 12.99
N GLY A 241 -16.13 -25.03 11.82
CA GLY A 241 -15.14 -24.55 10.85
C GLY A 241 -14.53 -23.17 11.18
N ILE A 242 -15.04 -22.47 12.20
CA ILE A 242 -14.53 -21.15 12.62
C ILE A 242 -13.99 -21.28 14.04
N THR A 243 -12.66 -21.20 14.17
CA THR A 243 -11.97 -21.35 15.44
C THR A 243 -12.10 -20.08 16.29
N ASN A 244 -11.93 -20.18 17.61
CA ASN A 244 -11.88 -18.99 18.47
C ASN A 244 -10.73 -18.06 18.09
N ALA A 245 -9.59 -18.60 17.65
CA ALA A 245 -8.46 -17.80 17.14
C ALA A 245 -8.87 -16.97 15.91
N ALA A 246 -9.60 -17.57 14.96
CA ALA A 246 -10.13 -16.85 13.81
C ALA A 246 -11.10 -15.74 14.22
N ARG A 247 -12.00 -15.99 15.17
CA ARG A 247 -12.96 -14.99 15.68
C ARG A 247 -12.29 -13.80 16.34
N VAL A 248 -11.27 -14.07 17.17
CA VAL A 248 -10.47 -13.03 17.83
C VAL A 248 -9.67 -12.23 16.79
N ALA A 249 -9.00 -12.90 15.85
CA ALA A 249 -8.28 -12.25 14.77
C ALA A 249 -9.20 -11.39 13.87
N CYS A 250 -10.44 -11.82 13.65
CA CYS A 250 -11.46 -11.04 12.94
C CYS A 250 -11.76 -9.71 13.68
N ARG A 251 -12.08 -9.80 14.98
CA ARG A 251 -12.32 -8.63 15.84
C ARG A 251 -11.11 -7.70 15.85
N ASP A 252 -9.92 -8.24 16.09
CA ASP A 252 -8.70 -7.45 16.24
C ASP A 252 -8.30 -6.79 14.91
N SER A 253 -8.56 -7.45 13.77
CA SER A 253 -8.42 -6.85 12.44
C SER A 253 -9.38 -5.68 12.24
N CYS A 254 -10.65 -5.82 12.66
CA CYS A 254 -11.62 -4.73 12.58
C CYS A 254 -11.30 -3.54 13.51
N LEU A 255 -10.72 -3.80 14.69
CA LEU A 255 -10.22 -2.77 15.60
C LEU A 255 -9.01 -2.04 15.01
N ARG A 256 -8.04 -2.78 14.47
CA ARG A 256 -6.85 -2.22 13.85
C ARG A 256 -7.18 -1.37 12.63
N LEU A 257 -8.17 -1.78 11.83
CA LEU A 257 -8.59 -1.10 10.60
C LEU A 257 -9.64 0.01 10.83
N GLN A 258 -9.83 0.48 12.07
CA GLN A 258 -10.83 1.51 12.37
C GLN A 258 -10.66 2.78 11.55
N GLY A 259 -9.40 3.19 11.28
CA GLY A 259 -9.12 4.37 10.47
C GLY A 259 -9.50 4.19 8.99
N GLU A 260 -9.27 3.00 8.41
CA GLU A 260 -9.71 2.66 7.05
C GLU A 260 -11.25 2.66 6.94
N PHE A 261 -11.95 2.11 7.95
CA PHE A 261 -13.41 2.19 8.00
C PHE A 261 -13.91 3.64 8.10
N ALA A 262 -13.25 4.48 8.91
CA ALA A 262 -13.60 5.89 9.07
C ALA A 262 -13.37 6.67 7.76
N ALA A 263 -12.23 6.45 7.09
CA ALA A 263 -11.93 7.08 5.81
C ALA A 263 -12.96 6.71 4.73
N ALA A 264 -13.31 5.42 4.61
CA ALA A 264 -14.33 4.96 3.68
C ALA A 264 -15.72 5.54 4.01
N LYS A 265 -16.09 5.58 5.30
CA LYS A 265 -17.33 6.21 5.77
C LYS A 265 -17.42 7.66 5.31
N PHE A 266 -16.37 8.42 5.58
CA PHE A 266 -16.37 9.85 5.31
C PHE A 266 -16.40 10.14 3.80
N ALA A 267 -15.70 9.34 2.99
CA ALA A 267 -15.79 9.44 1.52
C ALA A 267 -17.21 9.18 1.00
N VAL A 268 -17.92 8.17 1.52
CA VAL A 268 -19.32 7.90 1.16
C VAL A 268 -20.26 8.99 1.68
N GLU A 269 -19.98 9.58 2.84
CA GLU A 269 -20.78 10.70 3.37
C GLU A 269 -20.70 11.95 2.49
N VAL A 270 -19.56 12.18 1.85
CA VAL A 270 -19.34 13.29 0.90
C VAL A 270 -19.90 12.94 -0.48
N PHE A 271 -19.46 11.83 -1.08
CA PHE A 271 -19.71 11.53 -2.49
C PHE A 271 -20.87 10.55 -2.78
N GLY A 272 -21.35 9.86 -1.75
CA GLY A 272 -22.45 8.91 -1.87
C GLY A 272 -23.82 9.58 -1.95
N ASP A 273 -24.78 8.85 -2.51
CA ASP A 273 -26.19 9.21 -2.45
C ASP A 273 -26.81 8.82 -1.08
N THR A 274 -28.09 9.13 -0.88
CA THR A 274 -28.81 8.79 0.36
C THR A 274 -28.79 7.29 0.67
N ALA A 275 -28.82 6.43 -0.36
CA ALA A 275 -28.78 4.99 -0.19
C ALA A 275 -27.41 4.55 0.32
N ALA A 276 -26.33 4.96 -0.35
CA ALA A 276 -24.95 4.67 0.04
C ALA A 276 -24.62 5.14 1.46
N LYS A 277 -25.08 6.34 1.84
CA LYS A 277 -24.95 6.88 3.21
C LYS A 277 -25.67 6.03 4.24
N SER A 278 -26.88 5.53 3.92
CA SER A 278 -27.62 4.62 4.78
C SER A 278 -26.90 3.27 4.92
N THR A 279 -26.39 2.72 3.82
CA THR A 279 -25.67 1.43 3.79
C THR A 279 -24.45 1.46 4.70
N ILE A 280 -23.57 2.45 4.53
CA ILE A 280 -22.32 2.51 5.28
C ILE A 280 -22.57 2.76 6.76
N ASN A 281 -23.55 3.59 7.12
CA ASN A 281 -23.89 3.84 8.51
C ASN A 281 -24.46 2.59 9.20
N ARG A 282 -25.35 1.85 8.53
CA ARG A 282 -25.85 0.56 9.05
C ARG A 282 -24.72 -0.45 9.25
N PHE A 283 -23.81 -0.54 8.29
CA PHE A 283 -22.67 -1.45 8.41
C PHE A 283 -21.76 -1.08 9.59
N ILE A 284 -21.40 0.19 9.72
CA ILE A 284 -20.54 0.66 10.82
C ILE A 284 -21.19 0.39 12.17
N LEU A 285 -22.49 0.64 12.31
CA LEU A 285 -23.24 0.29 13.52
C LEU A 285 -23.22 -1.22 13.81
N ALA A 286 -23.40 -2.06 12.79
CA ALA A 286 -23.35 -3.52 12.93
C ALA A 286 -21.96 -4.00 13.36
N LYS A 287 -20.90 -3.48 12.73
CA LYS A 287 -19.50 -3.73 13.08
C LYS A 287 -19.23 -3.35 14.53
N ASP A 288 -19.63 -2.15 14.94
CA ASP A 288 -19.40 -1.66 16.30
C ASP A 288 -20.19 -2.47 17.33
N ALA A 289 -21.43 -2.87 17.01
CA ALA A 289 -22.21 -3.78 17.84
C ALA A 289 -21.51 -5.13 18.02
N ALA A 290 -20.95 -5.71 16.96
CA ALA A 290 -20.21 -6.96 17.02
C ALA A 290 -18.94 -6.85 17.87
N ILE A 291 -18.18 -5.76 17.73
CA ILE A 291 -16.96 -5.51 18.52
C ILE A 291 -17.29 -5.30 19.99
N ASN A 292 -18.29 -4.45 20.29
CA ASN A 292 -18.65 -4.07 21.65
C ASN A 292 -19.31 -5.22 22.43
N ASN A 293 -19.98 -6.13 21.73
CA ASN A 293 -20.61 -7.32 22.33
C ASN A 293 -19.83 -8.59 22.03
N PHE A 294 -18.54 -8.49 21.68
CA PHE A 294 -17.75 -9.65 21.28
C PHE A 294 -17.75 -10.73 22.37
N PRO A 295 -18.14 -11.98 22.05
CA PRO A 295 -18.36 -12.98 23.08
C PRO A 295 -17.14 -13.87 23.30
N ALA A 296 -16.77 -14.08 24.57
CA ALA A 296 -15.68 -14.98 24.96
C ALA A 296 -15.93 -16.45 24.60
N THR A 297 -17.21 -16.86 24.51
CA THR A 297 -17.63 -18.22 24.13
C THR A 297 -18.82 -18.15 23.17
N VAL A 298 -18.91 -19.11 22.24
CA VAL A 298 -20.04 -19.27 21.31
C VAL A 298 -20.88 -20.51 21.64
N PRO A 299 -22.18 -20.53 21.30
CA PRO A 299 -22.95 -19.46 20.65
C PRO A 299 -23.22 -18.26 21.58
N ALA A 300 -23.45 -17.09 20.99
CA ALA A 300 -23.61 -15.83 21.74
C ALA A 300 -24.89 -15.09 21.33
N PRO A 301 -26.06 -15.52 21.81
CA PRO A 301 -27.36 -14.94 21.44
C PRO A 301 -27.43 -13.42 21.71
N THR A 302 -26.79 -12.94 22.77
CA THR A 302 -26.73 -11.50 23.10
C THR A 302 -26.00 -10.70 22.03
N ALA A 303 -24.81 -11.16 21.61
CA ALA A 303 -24.05 -10.52 20.54
C ALA A 303 -24.82 -10.54 19.21
N ILE A 304 -25.44 -11.68 18.88
CA ILE A 304 -26.28 -11.83 17.69
C ILE A 304 -27.45 -10.84 17.71
N SER A 305 -28.15 -10.74 18.83
CA SER A 305 -29.28 -9.82 18.98
C SER A 305 -28.86 -8.35 18.88
N ALA A 306 -27.68 -8.00 19.40
CA ALA A 306 -27.13 -6.64 19.31
C ALA A 306 -26.78 -6.26 17.87
N ILE A 307 -26.17 -7.17 17.10
CA ILE A 307 -25.87 -6.95 15.68
C ILE A 307 -27.17 -6.80 14.88
N ALA A 308 -28.15 -7.68 15.10
CA ALA A 308 -29.44 -7.61 14.42
C ALA A 308 -30.16 -6.28 14.71
N ALA A 309 -30.17 -5.83 15.97
CA ALA A 309 -30.75 -4.55 16.35
C ALA A 309 -30.05 -3.36 15.65
N ALA A 310 -28.71 -3.42 15.51
CA ALA A 310 -27.94 -2.36 14.85
C ALA A 310 -28.28 -2.19 13.35
N ILE A 311 -28.73 -3.26 12.68
CA ILE A 311 -29.21 -3.21 11.29
C ILE A 311 -30.74 -3.04 11.17
N GLY A 312 -31.45 -2.82 12.29
CA GLY A 312 -32.90 -2.64 12.32
C GLY A 312 -33.71 -3.94 12.23
N GLY A 313 -33.10 -5.10 12.49
CA GLY A 313 -33.71 -6.42 12.46
C GLY A 313 -33.88 -7.07 13.84
N VAL A 314 -34.35 -8.31 13.84
CA VAL A 314 -34.47 -9.16 15.02
C VAL A 314 -33.88 -10.53 14.70
N ALA A 315 -32.91 -10.98 15.51
CA ALA A 315 -32.35 -12.32 15.41
C ALA A 315 -31.97 -12.86 16.79
N THR A 316 -32.18 -14.15 16.98
CA THR A 316 -31.82 -14.90 18.19
C THR A 316 -30.75 -15.97 17.94
N ASP A 317 -30.51 -16.29 16.67
CA ASP A 317 -29.47 -17.20 16.21
C ASP A 317 -28.77 -16.67 14.94
N LEU A 318 -27.69 -17.34 14.53
CA LEU A 318 -26.89 -16.95 13.38
C LEU A 318 -27.67 -17.05 12.06
N ALA A 319 -28.55 -18.03 11.91
CA ALA A 319 -29.31 -18.21 10.68
C ALA A 319 -30.29 -17.04 10.48
N GLN A 320 -30.98 -16.63 11.54
CA GLN A 320 -31.85 -15.45 11.56
C GLN A 320 -31.06 -14.17 11.29
N LEU A 321 -29.85 -14.03 11.85
CA LEU A 321 -29.00 -12.87 11.58
C LEU A 321 -28.59 -12.79 10.11
N ARG A 322 -28.17 -13.92 9.51
CA ARG A 322 -27.84 -13.99 8.08
C ARG A 322 -29.04 -13.65 7.21
N GLN A 323 -30.24 -14.13 7.56
CA GLN A 323 -31.47 -13.76 6.85
C GLN A 323 -31.81 -12.28 6.99
N ALA A 324 -31.63 -11.69 8.18
CA ALA A 324 -31.83 -10.25 8.39
C ALA A 324 -30.88 -9.40 7.55
N ILE A 325 -29.61 -9.83 7.41
CA ILE A 325 -28.63 -9.18 6.53
C ILE A 325 -29.04 -9.30 5.07
N LEU A 326 -29.41 -10.51 4.60
CA LEU A 326 -29.84 -10.73 3.21
C LEU A 326 -31.12 -9.96 2.84
N ALA A 327 -31.96 -9.65 3.82
CA ALA A 327 -33.17 -8.86 3.65
C ALA A 327 -32.91 -7.34 3.60
N LEU A 328 -31.67 -6.89 3.82
CA LEU A 328 -31.33 -5.48 3.67
C LEU A 328 -31.44 -5.08 2.19
N PRO A 329 -32.06 -3.93 1.86
CA PRO A 329 -32.18 -3.49 0.48
C PRO A 329 -30.84 -3.27 -0.24
N ASP A 330 -29.74 -3.11 0.52
CA ASP A 330 -28.43 -2.75 -0.02
C ASP A 330 -27.49 -3.94 -0.25
N THR A 331 -27.82 -5.15 0.22
CA THR A 331 -27.00 -6.36 -0.02
C THR A 331 -27.10 -6.87 -1.46
N ILE A 332 -27.96 -6.26 -2.28
CA ILE A 332 -28.18 -6.62 -3.69
C ILE A 332 -27.33 -5.73 -4.63
N SER A 333 -26.73 -4.64 -4.15
CA SER A 333 -25.89 -3.75 -4.97
C SER A 333 -24.44 -4.23 -5.01
N ALA A 334 -23.91 -4.47 -6.22
CA ALA A 334 -22.56 -5.00 -6.45
C ALA A 334 -21.41 -4.12 -5.89
N SER A 335 -21.66 -2.82 -5.73
CA SER A 335 -20.80 -1.84 -5.04
C SER A 335 -21.61 -0.58 -4.79
N LEU A 336 -21.21 0.24 -3.80
CA LEU A 336 -21.80 1.58 -3.66
C LEU A 336 -21.32 2.47 -4.82
N THR A 337 -22.26 3.14 -5.47
CA THR A 337 -21.96 4.17 -6.46
C THR A 337 -21.69 5.51 -5.76
N LEU A 338 -20.71 6.26 -6.28
CA LEU A 338 -20.36 7.60 -5.81
C LEU A 338 -20.68 8.65 -6.90
N PRO A 339 -21.97 8.93 -7.14
CA PRO A 339 -22.40 9.74 -8.29
C PRO A 339 -21.97 11.21 -8.22
N HIS A 340 -21.54 11.70 -7.06
CA HIS A 340 -21.14 13.10 -6.90
C HIS A 340 -19.71 13.38 -7.40
N PHE A 341 -18.93 12.36 -7.78
CA PHE A 341 -17.63 12.57 -8.44
C PHE A 341 -17.76 13.15 -9.86
N THR A 342 -18.94 13.10 -10.47
CA THR A 342 -19.17 13.57 -11.84
C THR A 342 -20.04 14.83 -11.90
N GLN A 343 -20.16 15.55 -10.78
CA GLN A 343 -20.97 16.78 -10.69
C GLN A 343 -20.08 18.01 -10.79
N SER A 344 -20.67 19.15 -11.12
CA SER A 344 -19.95 20.42 -11.37
C SER A 344 -19.31 21.06 -10.14
N ASN A 345 -19.40 20.43 -8.96
CA ASN A 345 -18.80 20.86 -7.70
C ASN A 345 -17.98 19.72 -7.07
N SER A 346 -17.53 18.76 -7.88
CA SER A 346 -16.75 17.61 -7.45
C SER A 346 -15.38 18.04 -6.89
N ASP A 347 -14.79 19.11 -7.43
CA ASP A 347 -13.59 19.80 -6.98
C ASP A 347 -13.73 20.32 -5.54
N ASP A 348 -14.76 21.10 -5.24
CA ASP A 348 -15.05 21.63 -3.90
C ASP A 348 -15.23 20.50 -2.88
N LEU A 349 -15.94 19.44 -3.29
CA LEU A 349 -16.15 18.24 -2.46
C LEU A 349 -14.84 17.46 -2.25
N ALA A 350 -14.00 17.34 -3.27
CA ALA A 350 -12.70 16.68 -3.20
C ALA A 350 -11.74 17.46 -2.29
N ARG A 351 -11.66 18.79 -2.44
CA ARG A 351 -10.86 19.69 -1.62
C ARG A 351 -11.27 19.62 -0.15
N GLY A 352 -12.58 19.67 0.10
CA GLY A 352 -13.16 19.52 1.43
C GLY A 352 -12.88 18.15 2.04
N LEU A 353 -13.01 17.07 1.26
CA LEU A 353 -12.72 15.70 1.73
C LEU A 353 -11.23 15.53 2.06
N ALA A 354 -10.33 15.96 1.17
CA ALA A 354 -8.89 15.88 1.36
C ALA A 354 -8.46 16.60 2.64
N SER A 355 -8.91 17.84 2.82
CA SER A 355 -8.60 18.66 3.99
C SER A 355 -9.07 18.02 5.30
N ASN A 356 -10.30 17.51 5.33
CA ASN A 356 -10.87 16.89 6.52
C ASN A 356 -10.21 15.54 6.86
N LEU A 357 -9.93 14.70 5.85
CA LEU A 357 -9.23 13.43 6.06
C LEU A 357 -7.78 13.65 6.48
N HIS A 358 -7.11 14.66 5.92
CA HIS A 358 -5.76 15.05 6.31
C HIS A 358 -5.72 15.52 7.78
N ALA A 359 -6.66 16.39 8.17
CA ALA A 359 -6.79 16.85 9.56
C ALA A 359 -7.07 15.71 10.57
N GLN A 360 -7.71 14.63 10.12
CA GLN A 360 -7.96 13.43 10.93
C GLN A 360 -6.81 12.42 10.90
N GLY A 361 -5.78 12.63 10.08
CA GLY A 361 -4.68 11.68 9.88
C GLY A 361 -5.11 10.39 9.15
N THR A 362 -6.23 10.41 8.44
CA THR A 362 -6.83 9.23 7.77
C THR A 362 -6.77 9.30 6.25
N LEU A 363 -6.22 10.36 5.66
CA LEU A 363 -6.14 10.51 4.20
C LEU A 363 -5.41 9.34 3.53
N GLY A 364 -4.28 8.90 4.08
CA GLY A 364 -3.54 7.75 3.55
C GLY A 364 -4.26 6.40 3.71
N LEU A 365 -5.30 6.34 4.54
CA LEU A 365 -6.10 5.13 4.77
C LEU A 365 -7.20 4.97 3.72
N LEU A 366 -7.42 5.98 2.88
CA LEU A 366 -8.39 5.95 1.81
C LEU A 366 -7.92 5.02 0.66
N ALA A 367 -8.86 4.36 0.00
CA ALA A 367 -8.56 3.52 -1.15
C ALA A 367 -7.95 4.32 -2.31
N PHE A 368 -7.03 3.69 -3.05
CA PHE A 368 -6.32 4.32 -4.17
C PHE A 368 -7.28 4.92 -5.20
N ASP A 369 -8.31 4.16 -5.60
CA ASP A 369 -9.28 4.61 -6.61
C ASP A 369 -10.07 5.85 -6.19
N LEU A 370 -10.30 6.04 -4.90
CA LEU A 370 -10.97 7.23 -4.37
C LEU A 370 -10.01 8.42 -4.37
N LYS A 371 -8.75 8.22 -3.94
CA LYS A 371 -7.71 9.26 -4.03
C LYS A 371 -7.48 9.70 -5.48
N ARG A 372 -7.43 8.74 -6.41
CA ARG A 372 -7.34 9.00 -7.85
C ARG A 372 -8.53 9.81 -8.38
N GLN A 373 -9.75 9.43 -8.00
CA GLN A 373 -10.95 10.18 -8.38
C GLN A 373 -10.96 11.60 -7.80
N MET A 374 -10.46 11.78 -6.57
CA MET A 374 -10.31 13.11 -5.98
C MET A 374 -9.30 13.96 -6.76
N ILE A 375 -8.12 13.43 -7.09
CA ILE A 375 -7.12 14.15 -7.89
C ILE A 375 -7.71 14.53 -9.25
N PHE A 376 -8.41 13.61 -9.93
CA PHE A 376 -9.07 13.91 -11.20
C PHE A 376 -10.15 14.96 -11.10
N ALA A 377 -10.89 15.02 -9.99
CA ALA A 377 -11.88 16.07 -9.77
C ALA A 377 -11.23 17.45 -9.55
N LEU A 378 -10.06 17.47 -8.89
CA LEU A 378 -9.29 18.70 -8.63
C LEU A 378 -8.60 19.23 -9.90
N LEU A 379 -8.22 18.33 -10.82
CA LEU A 379 -7.65 18.67 -12.13
C LEU A 379 -8.70 18.95 -13.22
N ASP A 380 -9.99 18.77 -12.93
CA ASP A 380 -11.05 18.96 -13.92
C ASP A 380 -11.39 20.45 -14.06
N GLY A 381 -10.81 21.10 -15.07
CA GLY A 381 -11.09 22.49 -15.40
C GLY A 381 -9.95 23.43 -15.01
N PHE A 382 -10.27 24.53 -14.32
CA PHE A 382 -9.26 25.50 -13.87
C PHE A 382 -8.85 25.15 -12.44
N THR A 383 -7.63 24.64 -12.30
CA THR A 383 -7.02 24.33 -11.00
C THR A 383 -6.62 25.64 -10.33
N VAL A 384 -7.15 25.91 -9.14
CA VAL A 384 -6.72 27.05 -8.30
C VAL A 384 -5.71 26.57 -7.25
N ASP A 385 -4.98 27.49 -6.62
CA ASP A 385 -3.99 27.19 -5.56
C ASP A 385 -4.55 26.21 -4.50
N ASP A 386 -5.82 26.41 -4.12
CA ASP A 386 -6.55 25.59 -3.15
C ASP A 386 -6.72 24.11 -3.59
N ASP A 387 -6.79 23.87 -4.91
CA ASP A 387 -6.85 22.53 -5.52
C ASP A 387 -5.47 21.89 -5.61
N GLU A 388 -4.47 22.67 -6.02
CA GLU A 388 -3.06 22.26 -6.05
C GLU A 388 -2.60 21.80 -4.66
N ILE A 389 -2.87 22.60 -3.63
CA ILE A 389 -2.60 22.26 -2.22
C ILE A 389 -3.32 20.98 -1.82
N ALA A 390 -4.54 20.75 -2.29
CA ALA A 390 -5.28 19.51 -1.99
C ALA A 390 -4.65 18.29 -2.68
N ILE A 391 -4.18 18.42 -3.92
CA ILE A 391 -3.43 17.39 -4.65
C ILE A 391 -2.12 17.08 -3.90
N LEU A 392 -1.34 18.11 -3.55
CA LEU A 392 -0.10 17.97 -2.78
C LEU A 392 -0.32 17.25 -1.45
N ARG A 393 -1.37 17.59 -0.69
CA ARG A 393 -1.71 16.88 0.55
C ARG A 393 -1.97 15.38 0.35
N ILE A 394 -2.65 15.01 -0.74
CA ILE A 394 -2.90 13.61 -1.07
C ILE A 394 -1.57 12.90 -1.36
N LEU A 395 -0.74 13.49 -2.23
CA LEU A 395 0.53 12.90 -2.64
C LEU A 395 1.54 12.83 -1.46
N GLU A 396 1.67 13.88 -0.67
CA GLU A 396 2.57 13.96 0.50
C GLU A 396 2.24 12.90 1.55
N THR A 397 0.94 12.73 1.82
CA THR A 397 0.47 11.70 2.74
C THR A 397 0.94 10.31 2.29
N GLU A 398 0.95 10.03 0.99
CA GLU A 398 1.44 8.75 0.47
C GLU A 398 2.96 8.63 0.50
N LYS A 399 3.72 9.70 0.29
CA LYS A 399 5.19 9.67 0.45
C LYS A 399 5.59 9.11 1.81
N THR A 400 4.88 9.51 2.88
CA THR A 400 5.14 9.06 4.25
C THR A 400 4.59 7.66 4.55
N ARG A 401 3.42 7.31 3.99
CA ARG A 401 2.74 6.04 4.28
C ARG A 401 3.28 4.90 3.42
N ASP A 402 3.28 5.09 2.11
CA ASP A 402 3.59 4.13 1.06
C ASP A 402 4.07 4.85 -0.21
N GLN A 403 5.39 5.09 -0.29
CA GLN A 403 5.98 5.84 -1.40
C GLN A 403 5.68 5.24 -2.79
N ALA A 404 5.42 3.93 -2.89
CA ALA A 404 5.01 3.34 -4.17
C ALA A 404 3.61 3.79 -4.62
N GLU A 405 2.74 4.18 -3.68
CA GLU A 405 1.42 4.74 -3.99
C GLU A 405 1.52 6.17 -4.51
N LEU A 406 2.44 6.99 -3.97
CA LEU A 406 2.74 8.34 -4.50
C LEU A 406 2.99 8.31 -6.00
N TYR A 407 3.95 7.49 -6.45
CA TYR A 407 4.29 7.38 -7.88
C TYR A 407 3.16 6.75 -8.71
N GLN A 408 2.30 5.92 -8.10
CA GLN A 408 1.10 5.41 -8.78
C GLN A 408 0.04 6.48 -8.99
N LEU A 409 -0.16 7.35 -8.00
CA LEU A 409 -1.10 8.46 -8.09
C LEU A 409 -0.59 9.48 -9.10
N ALA A 410 0.69 9.85 -9.07
CA ALA A 410 1.29 10.74 -10.06
C ALA A 410 1.15 10.20 -11.49
N ALA A 411 1.52 8.93 -11.72
CA ALA A 411 1.38 8.31 -13.04
C ALA A 411 -0.07 8.01 -13.48
N ALA A 412 -1.03 8.07 -12.55
CA ALA A 412 -2.45 7.95 -12.84
C ALA A 412 -3.08 9.31 -13.14
N ALA A 413 -2.65 10.36 -12.44
CA ALA A 413 -2.93 11.76 -12.73
C ALA A 413 -2.39 12.17 -14.11
N THR A 414 -1.29 11.54 -14.52
CA THR A 414 -0.42 11.87 -15.67
C THR A 414 0.43 13.09 -15.38
N TRP A 415 1.71 13.01 -15.73
CA TRP A 415 2.62 14.14 -15.53
C TRP A 415 2.21 15.36 -16.33
N GLU A 416 1.78 15.18 -17.59
CA GLU A 416 1.25 16.27 -18.43
C GLU A 416 0.11 17.03 -17.75
N SER A 417 -0.81 16.34 -17.08
CA SER A 417 -1.91 17.02 -16.39
C SER A 417 -1.46 17.72 -15.11
N LEU A 418 -0.49 17.16 -14.39
CA LEU A 418 0.05 17.78 -13.18
C LEU A 418 0.89 19.02 -13.51
N ASP A 419 1.78 18.92 -14.48
CA ASP A 419 2.64 20.01 -14.95
C ASP A 419 1.84 21.19 -15.49
N THR A 420 0.84 20.91 -16.35
CA THR A 420 0.03 21.99 -16.93
C THR A 420 -0.95 22.63 -15.94
N SER A 421 -1.23 21.98 -14.81
CA SER A 421 -2.26 22.39 -13.85
C SER A 421 -1.70 22.92 -12.54
N MET A 422 -0.40 22.78 -12.29
CA MET A 422 0.26 23.26 -11.08
C MET A 422 1.27 24.34 -11.49
N ASP A 423 1.24 25.48 -10.82
CA ASP A 423 2.22 26.54 -11.06
C ASP A 423 2.86 27.07 -9.77
N GLY A 424 3.77 28.05 -9.90
CA GLY A 424 4.34 28.75 -8.75
C GLY A 424 5.09 27.85 -7.75
N ASP A 425 4.85 28.11 -6.46
CA ASP A 425 5.50 27.40 -5.36
C ASP A 425 4.99 25.95 -5.25
N GLU A 426 3.73 25.71 -5.64
CA GLU A 426 3.09 24.41 -5.62
C GLU A 426 3.70 23.44 -6.64
N TYR A 427 4.14 23.94 -7.80
CA TYR A 427 4.91 23.14 -8.77
C TYR A 427 6.25 22.70 -8.18
N ASP A 428 7.01 23.63 -7.59
CA ASP A 428 8.29 23.33 -6.93
C ASP A 428 8.11 22.27 -5.82
N ASP A 429 7.03 22.38 -5.03
CA ASP A 429 6.66 21.40 -4.00
C ASP A 429 6.34 20.02 -4.58
N LEU A 430 5.67 19.94 -5.74
CA LEU A 430 5.39 18.69 -6.44
C LEU A 430 6.68 18.02 -6.91
N GLU A 431 7.59 18.78 -7.51
CA GLU A 431 8.90 18.28 -7.94
C GLU A 431 9.73 17.78 -6.76
N ASP A 432 9.79 18.53 -5.67
CA ASP A 432 10.48 18.14 -4.44
C ASP A 432 9.83 16.90 -3.79
N LEU A 433 8.52 16.75 -3.94
CA LEU A 433 7.80 15.58 -3.48
C LEU A 433 8.23 14.32 -4.25
N LEU A 434 8.35 14.40 -5.57
CA LEU A 434 8.73 13.29 -6.44
C LEU A 434 10.24 13.10 -6.59
N GLN A 435 11.03 14.09 -6.17
CA GLN A 435 12.47 14.21 -6.39
C GLN A 435 13.23 12.93 -6.11
N GLN A 436 12.87 12.20 -5.05
CA GLN A 436 13.67 11.06 -4.61
C GLN A 436 12.81 9.88 -4.13
N PRO A 437 12.82 8.75 -4.87
CA PRO A 437 12.47 7.48 -4.28
C PRO A 437 13.52 7.20 -3.20
N THR A 438 13.09 7.15 -1.93
CA THR A 438 14.01 7.04 -0.80
C THR A 438 14.80 5.75 -0.96
N LEU A 439 16.13 5.82 -0.85
CA LEU A 439 16.91 4.62 -0.59
C LEU A 439 16.36 4.07 0.72
N GLY A 440 15.81 2.85 0.72
CA GLY A 440 15.34 2.21 1.95
C GLY A 440 16.46 2.20 3.01
N PRO A 441 16.17 1.89 4.28
CA PRO A 441 17.21 1.80 5.31
C PRO A 441 18.39 1.01 4.74
N SER A 442 19.55 1.67 4.67
CA SER A 442 20.75 1.09 4.09
C SER A 442 20.97 -0.27 4.75
N LEU A 443 21.10 -1.30 3.94
CA LEU A 443 21.72 -2.55 4.40
C LEU A 443 23.23 -2.37 4.59
N ASP A 444 23.72 -1.14 4.43
CA ASP A 444 25.09 -0.72 4.65
C ASP A 444 25.18 -0.05 6.04
N GLY A 445 25.53 -0.87 7.03
CA GLY A 445 25.86 -0.52 8.41
C GLY A 445 26.00 -1.78 9.29
N PRO A 446 27.15 -2.03 9.95
CA PRO A 446 27.60 -3.40 10.28
C PRO A 446 27.01 -3.98 11.57
N GLY A 447 26.67 -5.27 11.54
CA GLY A 447 26.32 -6.13 12.68
C GLY A 447 25.41 -7.26 12.20
N PHE A 448 25.93 -8.48 11.95
CA PHE A 448 26.02 -9.55 12.96
C PHE A 448 24.74 -9.73 13.78
#